data_AF-A0A3M1ISW2-F1
#
_entry.id   AF-A0A3M1ISW2-F1
#
_cell.length_a   1.000
_cell.length_b   1.000
_cell.length_c   1.000
_cell.angle_alpha   90.00
_cell.angle_beta   90.00
_cell.angle_gamma   90.00
#
_symmetry.space_group_name_H-M   'P 1'
#
loop_
_entity.id
_entity.type
_entity.pdbx_description
1 polymer ?
#
loop_
_entity_poly.entity_id
_entity_poly.type
_entity_poly.pdbx_seq_one_letter_code
_entity_poly.pdbx_strand_id
1 'polypeptide(L)'
;MKIICIGRNYADHAKELDNPIPSRPVVFMKPPSALLVNGKPFYYPDFTQEIHYECELVLKIGKNGRHIQAEFALDYISEVSLGIDFTARDLQSELKAKGHPWELAKGFDGAAVIGRFVPLT
;
A
#
# COMPACT_ATOMS: atom_id res chain seq x y z
N MET A 1 2.14 13.40 7.05
CA MET A 1 1.81 11.95 7.18
C MET A 1 2.45 11.22 6.01
N LYS A 2 2.84 9.95 6.17
CA LYS A 2 3.33 9.10 5.09
C LYS A 2 2.66 7.74 5.17
N ILE A 3 2.40 7.12 4.02
CA ILE A 3 1.89 5.75 3.94
C ILE A 3 2.98 4.96 3.22
N ILE A 4 3.55 3.98 3.90
CA ILE A 4 4.59 3.11 3.36
C ILE A 4 3.94 1.76 3.10
N CYS A 5 4.11 1.24 1.89
CA CYS A 5 3.48 0.02 1.43
C CYS A 5 4.55 -1.00 1.04
N ILE A 6 4.24 -2.29 1.22
CA ILE A 6 5.13 -3.40 0.91
C ILE A 6 4.50 -4.25 -0.18
N GLY A 7 5.12 -4.26 -1.37
CA GLY A 7 4.70 -5.12 -2.47
C GLY A 7 5.25 -6.55 -2.33
N ARG A 8 4.50 -7.52 -2.86
CA ARG A 8 4.88 -8.96 -2.91
C ARG A 8 5.10 -9.60 -1.55
N ASN A 9 4.30 -9.23 -0.55
CA ASN A 9 4.42 -9.75 0.81
C ASN A 9 3.60 -11.02 1.09
N TYR A 10 2.80 -11.47 0.11
CA TYR A 10 2.08 -12.75 0.15
C TYR A 10 2.60 -13.66 -0.97
N ALA A 11 3.05 -14.87 -0.62
CA ALA A 11 3.68 -15.79 -1.55
C ALA A 11 2.75 -16.17 -2.71
N ASP A 12 1.45 -16.33 -2.44
CA ASP A 12 0.48 -16.70 -3.46
C ASP A 12 0.14 -15.55 -4.42
N HIS A 13 0.13 -14.30 -3.92
CA HIS A 13 0.00 -13.12 -4.78
C HIS A 13 1.25 -12.86 -5.64
N ALA A 14 2.44 -13.20 -5.13
CA ALA A 14 3.66 -13.13 -5.93
C ALA A 14 3.63 -14.12 -7.12
N LYS A 15 3.10 -15.33 -6.89
CA LYS A 15 2.88 -16.34 -7.94
C LYS A 15 1.81 -15.94 -8.95
N GLU A 16 0.69 -15.36 -8.48
CA GLU A 16 -0.42 -14.90 -9.34
C GLU A 16 0.06 -13.91 -10.42
N LEU A 17 1.00 -13.04 -10.07
CA LEU A 17 1.54 -12.01 -10.97
C LEU A 17 2.83 -12.44 -11.70
N ASP A 18 3.16 -13.75 -11.71
CA ASP A 18 4.37 -14.35 -12.29
C ASP A 18 5.67 -13.60 -11.94
N ASN A 19 5.78 -13.18 -10.67
CA ASN A 19 6.92 -12.42 -10.19
C ASN A 19 7.78 -13.29 -9.26
N PRO A 20 9.14 -13.19 -9.35
CA PRO A 20 10.00 -13.83 -8.37
C PRO A 20 9.77 -13.21 -6.99
N ILE A 21 9.82 -14.05 -5.95
CA ILE A 21 9.84 -13.60 -4.55
C ILE A 21 11.13 -12.79 -4.36
N PRO A 22 11.02 -11.50 -4.01
CA PRO A 22 12.19 -10.65 -3.95
C PRO A 22 13.01 -10.98 -2.68
N SER A 23 14.34 -10.92 -2.77
CA SER A 23 15.24 -11.11 -1.62
C SER A 23 15.18 -9.95 -0.61
N ARG A 24 14.59 -8.83 -1.01
CA ARG A 24 14.33 -7.65 -0.20
C ARG A 24 12.90 -7.15 -0.43
N PRO A 25 12.23 -6.57 0.58
CA PRO A 25 10.90 -6.02 0.41
C PRO A 25 10.84 -4.97 -0.70
N VAL A 26 9.81 -5.04 -1.56
CA VAL A 26 9.51 -3.96 -2.51
C VAL A 26 8.80 -2.86 -1.74
N VAL A 27 9.44 -1.71 -1.60
CA VAL A 27 8.89 -0.58 -0.83
C VAL A 27 8.47 0.53 -1.77
N PHE A 28 7.25 1.03 -1.57
CA PHE A 28 6.75 2.23 -2.23
C PHE A 28 5.92 3.06 -1.24
N MET A 29 5.48 4.23 -1.67
CA MET A 29 4.73 5.15 -0.82
C MET A 29 3.47 5.66 -1.50
N LYS A 30 2.46 5.98 -0.68
CA LYS A 30 1.31 6.76 -1.09
C LYS A 30 1.32 8.13 -0.38
N PRO A 31 1.01 9.22 -1.07
CA PRO A 31 0.87 10.53 -0.43
C PRO A 31 -0.41 10.58 0.42
N PRO A 32 -0.53 11.52 1.37
CA PRO A 32 -1.77 11.70 2.13
C PRO A 32 -3.00 11.98 1.26
N SER A 33 -2.83 12.58 0.08
CA SER A 33 -3.93 12.84 -0.88
C SER A 33 -4.52 11.56 -1.48
N ALA A 34 -3.77 10.45 -1.47
CA ALA A 34 -4.29 9.16 -1.92
C ALA A 34 -5.38 8.60 -0.99
N LEU A 35 -5.53 9.11 0.24
CA LEU A 35 -6.54 8.62 1.16
C LEU A 35 -7.94 9.06 0.74
N LEU A 36 -8.80 8.07 0.56
CA LEU A 36 -10.24 8.26 0.49
C LEU A 36 -10.77 8.49 1.91
N VAL A 37 -11.07 9.75 2.22
CA VAL A 37 -11.49 10.18 3.56
C VAL A 37 -12.99 10.44 3.64
N ASN A 38 -13.54 10.42 4.86
CA ASN A 38 -14.90 10.85 5.19
C ASN A 38 -16.02 10.08 4.48
N GLY A 39 -15.80 8.80 4.16
CA GLY A 39 -16.81 7.98 3.48
C GLY A 39 -17.16 8.47 2.07
N LYS A 40 -16.28 9.27 1.45
CA LYS A 40 -16.44 9.65 0.05
C LYS A 40 -16.50 8.38 -0.82
N PRO A 41 -17.37 8.34 -1.84
CA PRO A 41 -17.37 7.23 -2.78
C PRO A 41 -16.05 7.18 -3.54
N PHE A 42 -15.63 5.97 -3.89
CA PHE A 42 -14.55 5.76 -4.84
C PHE A 42 -15.07 5.95 -6.26
N TYR A 43 -14.41 6.79 -7.04
CA TYR A 43 -14.69 6.97 -8.46
C TYR A 43 -13.60 6.31 -9.28
N TYR A 44 -14.01 5.59 -10.32
CA TYR A 44 -13.08 5.00 -11.26
C TYR A 44 -12.37 6.11 -12.04
N PRO A 45 -11.02 6.23 -11.97
CA PRO A 45 -10.33 7.33 -12.62
C PRO A 45 -10.28 7.17 -14.14
N ASP A 46 -10.46 8.25 -14.89
CA ASP A 46 -10.51 8.22 -16.37
C ASP A 46 -9.16 7.88 -17.04
N PHE A 47 -8.05 7.96 -16.31
CA PHE A 47 -6.70 7.74 -16.86
C PHE A 47 -6.32 6.25 -16.99
N THR A 48 -7.13 5.34 -16.44
CA THR A 48 -6.87 3.90 -16.39
C THR A 48 -8.12 3.15 -16.80
N GLN A 49 -7.93 1.95 -17.36
CA GLN A 49 -9.03 1.04 -17.67
C GLN A 49 -9.01 -0.21 -16.79
N GLU A 50 -8.07 -0.31 -15.85
CA GLU A 50 -7.90 -1.51 -15.02
C GLU A 50 -7.52 -1.16 -13.57
N ILE A 51 -8.53 -0.93 -12.73
CA ILE A 51 -8.35 -0.77 -11.28
C ILE A 51 -8.46 -2.11 -10.57
N HIS A 52 -7.41 -2.48 -9.84
CA HIS A 52 -7.41 -3.61 -8.91
C HIS A 52 -7.55 -3.10 -7.47
N TYR A 53 -8.20 -3.90 -6.62
CA TYR A 53 -8.26 -3.70 -5.18
C TYR A 53 -7.40 -4.76 -4.48
N GLU A 54 -6.51 -4.32 -3.60
CA GLU A 54 -5.65 -5.21 -2.81
C GLU A 54 -5.99 -4.98 -1.32
N CYS A 55 -6.56 -5.98 -0.64
CA CYS A 55 -6.85 -5.88 0.78
C CYS A 55 -5.59 -6.14 1.61
N GLU A 56 -5.25 -5.19 2.48
CA GLU A 56 -4.00 -5.18 3.22
C GLU A 56 -4.20 -4.91 4.72
N LEU A 57 -3.31 -5.46 5.55
CA LEU A 57 -3.20 -5.09 6.96
C LEU A 57 -2.51 -3.72 7.07
N VAL A 58 -3.15 -2.78 7.76
CA VAL A 58 -2.61 -1.43 7.98
C VAL A 58 -2.10 -1.32 9.42
N LEU A 59 -0.84 -0.94 9.57
CA LEU A 59 -0.19 -0.73 10.87
C LEU A 59 -0.03 0.77 11.13
N LYS A 60 -0.61 1.27 12.22
CA LYS A 60 -0.42 2.66 12.64
C LYS A 60 0.83 2.77 13.51
N ILE A 61 1.82 3.49 13.01
CA ILE A 61 3.06 3.77 13.75
C ILE A 61 2.80 4.88 14.77
N GLY A 62 2.90 4.55 16.06
CA GLY A 62 2.63 5.44 17.18
C GLY A 62 3.86 6.14 17.78
N LYS A 63 5.07 5.71 17.40
CA LYS A 63 6.34 6.24 17.93
C LYS A 63 7.32 6.54 16.79
N ASN A 64 8.11 7.60 16.93
CA ASN A 64 9.22 7.86 16.02
C ASN A 64 10.34 6.87 16.27
N GLY A 65 10.91 6.27 15.22
CA GLY A 65 12.05 5.36 15.36
C GLY A 65 12.89 5.27 14.10
N ARG A 66 14.14 4.86 14.29
CA ARG A 66 15.15 4.66 13.25
C ARG A 66 16.04 3.52 13.70
N HIS A 67 16.33 2.57 12.80
CA HIS A 67 17.12 1.36 13.13
C HIS A 67 16.56 0.58 14.33
N ILE A 68 15.23 0.42 14.37
CA ILE A 68 14.54 -0.35 15.43
C ILE A 68 14.93 -1.82 15.29
N GLN A 69 15.33 -2.46 16.40
CA GLN A 69 15.59 -3.89 16.42
C GLN A 69 14.28 -4.68 16.31
N ALA A 70 14.31 -5.85 15.67
CA ALA A 70 13.10 -6.57 15.28
C ALA A 70 12.22 -6.94 16.48
N GLU A 71 12.83 -7.29 17.62
CA GLU A 71 12.17 -7.61 18.88
C GLU A 71 11.34 -6.46 19.45
N PHE A 72 11.68 -5.20 19.13
CA PHE A 72 10.96 -4.02 19.60
C PHE A 72 9.94 -3.49 18.57
N ALA A 73 9.81 -4.12 17.41
CA ALA A 73 8.99 -3.58 16.32
C ALA A 73 7.51 -3.40 16.70
N LEU A 74 6.94 -4.34 17.47
CA LEU A 74 5.54 -4.29 17.90
C LEU A 74 5.26 -3.11 18.85
N ASP A 75 6.25 -2.70 19.66
CA ASP A 75 6.11 -1.56 20.58
C ASP A 75 5.89 -0.22 19.88
N TYR A 76 6.16 -0.15 18.57
CA TYR A 76 6.00 1.04 17.74
C TYR A 76 4.64 1.10 17.04
N ILE A 77 3.85 0.02 17.08
CA ILE A 77 2.53 -0.06 16.47
C ILE A 77 1.48 0.22 17.53
N SER A 78 0.70 1.29 17.37
CA SER A 78 -0.34 1.65 18.33
C SER A 78 -1.68 0.98 18.02
N GLU A 79 -2.01 0.86 16.74
CA GLU A 79 -3.31 0.40 16.26
C GLU A 79 -3.14 -0.35 14.93
N VAL A 80 -4.13 -1.19 14.61
CA VAL A 80 -4.22 -1.90 13.34
C VAL A 80 -5.55 -1.64 12.66
N SER A 81 -5.59 -1.81 11.34
CA SER A 81 -6.82 -1.77 10.56
C SER A 81 -6.68 -2.63 9.31
N LEU A 82 -7.76 -2.70 8.53
CA LEU A 82 -7.71 -3.15 7.14
C LEU A 82 -7.69 -1.95 6.22
N GLY A 83 -7.05 -2.09 5.07
CA GLY A 83 -7.06 -1.09 4.02
C GLY A 83 -7.19 -1.71 2.65
N ILE A 84 -7.55 -0.88 1.67
CA ILE A 84 -7.51 -1.23 0.26
C ILE A 84 -6.41 -0.39 -0.41
N ASP A 85 -5.43 -1.06 -1.00
CA ASP A 85 -4.46 -0.47 -1.91
C ASP A 85 -5.01 -0.60 -3.35
N PHE A 86 -5.65 0.48 -3.83
CA PHE A 86 -6.07 0.54 -5.21
C PHE A 86 -4.87 0.77 -6.14
N THR A 87 -4.89 0.04 -7.25
CA THR A 87 -3.80 0.04 -8.24
C THR A 87 -4.37 0.16 -9.65
N ALA A 88 -3.91 1.14 -10.40
CA ALA A 88 -4.10 1.16 -11.87
C ALA A 88 -3.12 0.14 -12.48
N ARG A 89 -3.60 -1.08 -12.72
CA ARG A 89 -2.77 -2.25 -13.05
C ARG A 89 -2.13 -2.13 -14.42
N ASP A 90 -2.86 -1.59 -15.37
CA ASP A 90 -2.40 -1.26 -16.72
C ASP A 90 -1.17 -0.35 -16.66
N LEU A 91 -1.26 0.78 -15.94
CA LEU A 91 -0.16 1.71 -15.75
C LEU A 91 0.99 1.08 -14.96
N GLN A 92 0.71 0.31 -13.91
CA GLN A 92 1.77 -0.32 -13.14
C GLN A 92 2.61 -1.27 -14.01
N SER A 93 1.97 -2.01 -14.90
CA SER A 93 2.64 -2.95 -15.81
C SER A 93 3.53 -2.21 -16.80
N GLU A 94 3.04 -1.11 -17.37
CA GLU A 94 3.85 -0.23 -18.24
C GLU A 94 5.06 0.36 -17.50
N LEU A 95 4.85 0.89 -16.30
CA LEU A 95 5.90 1.51 -15.49
C LEU A 95 6.97 0.49 -15.09
N LYS A 96 6.55 -0.72 -14.68
CA LYS A 96 7.46 -1.83 -14.38
C LYS A 96 8.32 -2.21 -15.59
N ALA A 97 7.73 -2.33 -16.77
CA ALA A 97 8.45 -2.68 -17.99
C ALA A 97 9.52 -1.65 -18.37
N LYS A 98 9.28 -0.37 -18.06
CA LYS A 98 10.22 0.74 -18.31
C LYS A 98 11.17 1.04 -17.15
N GLY A 99 11.03 0.37 -16.01
CA GLY A 99 11.78 0.68 -14.79
C GLY A 99 11.44 2.06 -14.19
N HIS A 100 10.25 2.57 -14.47
CA HIS A 100 9.75 3.85 -13.99
C HIS A 100 9.12 3.73 -12.59
N PRO A 101 9.03 4.85 -11.85
CA PRO A 101 8.48 4.84 -10.50
C PRO A 101 6.94 4.72 -10.55
N TRP A 102 6.33 4.19 -9.49
CA TRP A 102 4.96 3.66 -9.50
C TRP A 102 3.87 4.67 -9.11
N GLU A 103 4.20 5.94 -8.89
CA GLU A 103 3.29 6.95 -8.32
C GLU A 103 2.05 7.15 -9.18
N LEU A 104 2.15 7.07 -10.51
CA LEU A 104 0.96 7.16 -11.37
C LEU A 104 -0.01 6.00 -11.15
N ALA A 105 0.51 4.82 -10.82
CA ALA A 105 -0.29 3.62 -10.64
C ALA A 105 -0.74 3.36 -9.19
N LYS A 106 0.00 3.90 -8.20
CA LYS A 106 -0.21 3.64 -6.76
C LYS A 106 -0.52 4.89 -5.95
N GLY A 107 -0.18 6.09 -6.43
CA GLY A 107 -0.21 7.33 -5.65
C GLY A 107 -1.31 8.33 -6.02
N PHE A 108 -2.23 7.97 -6.91
CA PHE A 108 -3.32 8.84 -7.34
C PHE A 108 -4.33 9.13 -6.21
N ASP A 109 -5.13 10.18 -6.38
CA ASP A 109 -6.13 10.57 -5.38
C ASP A 109 -7.19 9.47 -5.19
N GLY A 110 -7.47 9.10 -3.94
CA GLY A 110 -8.36 7.99 -3.62
C GLY A 110 -7.77 6.59 -3.82
N ALA A 111 -6.47 6.46 -4.14
CA ALA A 111 -5.80 5.17 -4.30
C ALA A 111 -5.66 4.35 -3.01
N ALA A 112 -6.07 4.86 -1.85
CA ALA A 112 -6.01 4.16 -0.59
C ALA A 112 -7.29 4.35 0.24
N VAL A 113 -7.82 3.25 0.76
CA VAL A 113 -8.87 3.27 1.79
C VAL A 113 -8.29 2.68 3.06
N ILE A 114 -8.58 3.30 4.20
CA ILE A 114 -8.22 2.75 5.52
C ILE A 114 -9.49 2.65 6.35
N GLY A 115 -9.70 1.47 6.93
CA GLY A 115 -10.82 1.20 7.80
C GLY A 115 -10.68 1.88 9.16
N ARG A 116 -11.61 1.54 10.06
CA ARG A 116 -11.52 1.97 11.46
C ARG A 116 -10.31 1.30 12.11
N PHE A 117 -9.48 2.08 12.78
CA PHE A 117 -8.39 1.54 13.59
C PHE A 117 -8.93 0.91 14.87
N VAL A 118 -8.29 -0.19 15.26
CA VAL A 118 -8.49 -0.87 16.55
C VAL A 118 -7.14 -0.94 17.28
N PRO A 119 -7.11 -0.80 18.62
CA PRO A 119 -5.88 -0.99 19.39
C PRO A 119 -5.26 -2.36 19.12
N LEU A 120 -3.93 -2.42 19.05
CA LEU A 120 -3.21 -3.69 18.88
C LEU A 120 -3.28 -4.56 20.16
N THR A 121 -3.51 -3.93 21.32
CA THR A 121 -3.78 -4.53 22.64
C THR A 121 -4.53 -3.54 23.52
#